data_AF-A0A9X4AXL8-F1
#
_entry.id   AF-A0A9X4AXL8-F1
#
_cell.length_a   1.000
_cell.length_b   1.000
_cell.length_c   1.000
_cell.angle_alpha   90.00
_cell.angle_beta   90.00
_cell.angle_gamma   90.00
#
_symmetry.space_group_name_H-M   'P 1'
#
loop_
_entity.id
_entity.type
_entity.pdbx_description
1 polymer ?
#
loop_
_entity_poly.entity_id
_entity_poly.type
_entity_poly.pdbx_seq_one_letter_code
_entity_poly.pdbx_strand_id
1 'polypeptide(L)'
;MSQRPQQAQSRADRILDAAGTLLLRMGYRKVTIEDISKQADIGKGTVYLHWRSKEQLFQALLRRESILLVEELLDGLRKDPAEIRPHRFARSKFLAVHQRPLTMALAIGNVELLGKLREGPVGQKELLAADRSLEMMTRHGLLRADIPNIVYAMRAASAGFYLLGTVDLGLESLDLSARADALAHTIRHAFEPAGEPRKEAMAAAAAELCAVFEDLIACYRKWIYAAEPG
;
A
#
# COMPACT_ATOMS: atom_id res chain seq x y z
N MET A 1 -0.36 -26.06 18.64
CA MET A 1 -0.57 -25.90 17.18
C MET A 1 -2.06 -25.66 16.96
N SER A 2 -2.48 -24.41 16.81
CA SER A 2 -3.86 -24.08 16.45
C SER A 2 -3.85 -23.57 15.02
N GLN A 3 -4.10 -24.47 14.08
CA GLN A 3 -4.36 -24.13 12.70
C GLN A 3 -5.68 -23.33 12.66
N ARG A 4 -5.60 -22.03 12.35
CA ARG A 4 -6.78 -21.26 11.95
C ARG A 4 -7.37 -21.95 10.72
N PRO A 5 -8.69 -22.18 10.65
CA PRO A 5 -9.29 -22.78 9.47
C PRO A 5 -8.97 -21.88 8.27
N GLN A 6 -8.39 -22.48 7.25
CA GLN A 6 -8.19 -21.86 5.94
C GLN A 6 -9.59 -21.53 5.43
N GLN A 7 -10.03 -20.27 5.62
CA GLN A 7 -11.34 -19.81 5.15
C GLN A 7 -11.43 -20.16 3.66
N ALA A 8 -12.48 -20.89 3.27
CA ALA A 8 -12.72 -21.19 1.88
C ALA A 8 -12.67 -19.88 1.09
N GLN A 9 -11.76 -19.80 0.13
CA GLN A 9 -11.51 -18.57 -0.60
C GLN A 9 -12.78 -18.13 -1.32
N SER A 10 -13.21 -16.89 -1.11
CA SER A 10 -14.47 -16.41 -1.65
C SER A 10 -14.42 -16.38 -3.19
N ARG A 11 -15.59 -16.40 -3.83
CA ARG A 11 -15.65 -16.24 -5.31
C ARG A 11 -15.05 -14.90 -5.74
N ALA A 12 -15.25 -13.85 -4.96
CA ALA A 12 -14.63 -12.55 -5.22
C ALA A 12 -13.11 -12.65 -5.17
N ASP A 13 -12.54 -13.33 -4.17
CA ASP A 13 -11.09 -13.49 -4.04
C ASP A 13 -10.47 -14.23 -5.24
N ARG A 14 -11.10 -15.32 -5.70
CA ARG A 14 -10.68 -16.05 -6.90
C ARG A 14 -10.63 -15.15 -8.14
N ILE A 15 -11.64 -14.29 -8.31
CA ILE A 15 -11.70 -13.35 -9.45
C ILE A 15 -10.57 -12.32 -9.34
N LEU A 16 -10.35 -11.78 -8.15
CA LEU A 16 -9.31 -10.77 -7.92
C LEU A 16 -7.90 -11.35 -8.11
N ASP A 17 -7.66 -12.60 -7.70
CA ASP A 17 -6.38 -13.27 -7.94
C ASP A 17 -6.11 -13.50 -9.43
N ALA A 18 -7.11 -13.97 -10.18
CA ALA A 18 -7.02 -14.11 -11.62
C ALA A 18 -6.75 -12.76 -12.29
N ALA A 19 -7.45 -11.70 -11.86
CA ALA A 19 -7.26 -10.36 -12.38
C ALA A 19 -5.87 -9.79 -12.07
N GLY A 20 -5.35 -9.99 -10.86
CA GLY A 20 -4.00 -9.57 -10.50
C GLY A 20 -2.93 -10.27 -11.32
N THR A 21 -3.07 -11.59 -11.50
CA THR A 21 -2.17 -12.39 -12.35
C THR A 21 -2.14 -11.87 -13.79
N LEU A 22 -3.31 -11.66 -14.39
CA LEU A 22 -3.41 -11.17 -15.77
C LEU A 22 -2.94 -9.72 -15.91
N LEU A 23 -3.22 -8.87 -14.91
CA LEU A 23 -2.78 -7.48 -14.89
C LEU A 23 -1.26 -7.38 -14.92
N LEU A 24 -0.58 -8.11 -14.05
CA LEU A 24 0.89 -8.14 -14.01
C LEU A 24 1.50 -8.69 -15.29
N ARG A 25 0.85 -9.67 -15.93
CA ARG A 25 1.35 -10.30 -17.16
C ARG A 25 1.14 -9.44 -18.41
N MET A 26 0.01 -8.76 -18.53
CA MET A 26 -0.44 -8.17 -19.80
C MET A 26 -0.72 -6.67 -19.73
N GLY A 27 -0.83 -6.09 -18.53
CA GLY A 27 -1.22 -4.70 -18.30
C GLY A 27 -2.72 -4.44 -18.48
N TYR A 28 -3.21 -3.37 -17.85
CA TYR A 28 -4.64 -3.06 -17.75
C TYR A 28 -5.35 -2.96 -19.12
N ARG A 29 -4.67 -2.42 -20.14
CA ARG A 29 -5.26 -2.20 -21.47
C ARG A 29 -5.62 -3.51 -22.15
N LYS A 30 -4.79 -4.54 -22.04
CA LYS A 30 -4.93 -5.80 -22.78
C LYS A 30 -5.86 -6.82 -22.10
N VAL A 31 -5.98 -6.80 -20.77
CA VAL A 31 -6.81 -7.76 -20.04
C VAL A 31 -8.31 -7.49 -20.29
N THR A 32 -9.09 -8.54 -20.55
CA THR A 32 -10.56 -8.48 -20.66
C THR A 32 -11.26 -9.21 -19.51
N ILE A 33 -12.56 -8.95 -19.30
CA ILE A 33 -13.37 -9.70 -18.32
C ILE A 33 -13.47 -11.19 -18.72
N GLU A 34 -13.43 -11.49 -20.01
CA GLU A 34 -13.47 -12.86 -20.50
C GLU A 34 -12.20 -13.62 -20.12
N ASP A 35 -11.02 -13.00 -20.29
CA ASP A 35 -9.75 -13.59 -19.85
C ASP A 35 -9.77 -13.87 -18.34
N ILE A 36 -10.26 -12.92 -17.54
CA ILE A 36 -10.38 -13.06 -16.08
C ILE A 36 -11.32 -14.21 -15.73
N SER A 37 -12.48 -14.31 -16.37
CA SER A 37 -13.44 -15.40 -16.10
C SER A 37 -12.87 -16.78 -16.42
N LYS A 38 -12.12 -16.90 -17.53
CA LYS A 38 -11.43 -18.15 -17.92
C LYS A 38 -10.32 -18.49 -16.93
N GLN A 39 -9.48 -17.53 -16.57
CA GLN A 39 -8.39 -17.71 -15.61
C GLN A 39 -8.90 -18.07 -14.21
N ALA A 40 -10.03 -17.50 -13.80
CA ALA A 40 -10.67 -17.75 -12.51
C ALA A 40 -11.54 -19.02 -12.51
N ASP A 41 -11.69 -19.72 -13.65
CA ASP A 41 -12.60 -20.87 -13.83
C ASP A 41 -14.04 -20.60 -13.33
N ILE A 42 -14.62 -19.51 -13.84
CA ILE A 42 -16.01 -19.12 -13.53
C ILE A 42 -16.73 -18.56 -14.76
N GLY A 43 -18.06 -18.46 -14.68
CA GLY A 43 -18.86 -17.80 -15.71
C GLY A 43 -18.66 -16.28 -15.74
N LYS A 44 -18.67 -15.69 -16.95
CA LYS A 44 -18.62 -14.23 -17.15
C LYS A 44 -19.72 -13.48 -16.39
N GLY A 45 -20.92 -14.06 -16.32
CA GLY A 45 -22.03 -13.51 -15.55
C GLY A 45 -21.70 -13.36 -14.06
N THR A 46 -20.99 -14.32 -13.48
CA THR A 46 -20.55 -14.29 -12.08
C THR A 46 -19.61 -13.11 -11.81
N VAL A 47 -18.71 -12.78 -12.73
CA VAL A 47 -17.86 -11.58 -12.59
C VAL A 47 -18.71 -10.32 -12.50
N TYR A 48 -19.74 -10.19 -13.36
CA TYR A 48 -20.62 -9.03 -13.38
C TYR A 48 -21.56 -8.92 -12.18
N LEU A 49 -21.84 -10.04 -11.48
CA LEU A 49 -22.56 -10.00 -10.19
C LEU A 49 -21.76 -9.28 -9.10
N HIS A 50 -20.42 -9.43 -9.10
CA HIS A 50 -19.55 -8.73 -8.16
C HIS A 50 -19.20 -7.30 -8.60
N TRP A 51 -18.82 -7.12 -9.86
CA TRP A 51 -18.40 -5.81 -10.39
C TRP A 51 -18.97 -5.55 -11.79
N ARG A 52 -19.68 -4.43 -11.93
CA ARG A 52 -20.41 -4.05 -13.15
C ARG A 52 -19.49 -3.70 -14.32
N SER A 53 -18.20 -3.46 -14.07
CA SER A 53 -17.24 -3.10 -15.12
C SER A 53 -15.83 -3.58 -14.81
N LYS A 54 -15.01 -3.69 -15.87
CA LYS A 54 -13.56 -3.94 -15.76
C LYS A 54 -12.85 -2.93 -14.86
N GLU A 55 -13.23 -1.66 -14.97
CA GLU A 55 -12.76 -0.60 -14.10
C GLU A 55 -13.05 -0.92 -12.63
N GLN A 56 -14.31 -1.22 -12.30
CA GLN A 56 -14.72 -1.46 -10.93
C GLN A 56 -14.01 -2.69 -10.33
N LEU A 57 -13.86 -3.76 -11.12
CA LEU A 57 -13.11 -4.96 -10.73
C LEU A 57 -11.66 -4.61 -10.38
N PHE A 58 -10.96 -3.89 -11.26
CA PHE A 58 -9.57 -3.55 -10.98
C PHE A 58 -9.42 -2.54 -9.83
N GLN A 59 -10.38 -1.63 -9.64
CA GLN A 59 -10.40 -0.81 -8.44
C GLN A 59 -10.60 -1.66 -7.17
N ALA A 60 -11.37 -2.75 -7.24
CA ALA A 60 -11.51 -3.70 -6.14
C ALA A 60 -10.18 -4.39 -5.83
N LEU A 61 -9.49 -4.87 -6.88
CA LEU A 61 -8.17 -5.47 -6.76
C LEU A 61 -7.18 -4.53 -6.07
N LEU A 62 -7.05 -3.30 -6.55
CA LEU A 62 -6.10 -2.35 -5.96
C LEU A 62 -6.42 -2.04 -4.49
N ARG A 63 -7.72 -1.93 -4.12
CA ARG A 63 -8.11 -1.77 -2.71
C ARG A 63 -7.79 -2.99 -1.86
N ARG A 64 -7.91 -4.20 -2.41
CA ARG A 64 -7.49 -5.43 -1.73
C ARG A 64 -5.98 -5.42 -1.48
N GLU A 65 -5.18 -5.04 -2.48
CA GLU A 65 -3.73 -4.90 -2.30
C GLU A 65 -3.37 -3.85 -1.24
N SER A 66 -4.11 -2.73 -1.19
CA SER A 66 -3.96 -1.74 -0.11
C SER A 66 -4.31 -2.30 1.26
N ILE A 67 -5.39 -3.10 1.39
CA ILE A 67 -5.72 -3.80 2.64
C ILE A 67 -4.55 -4.66 3.08
N LEU A 68 -4.01 -5.50 2.19
CA LEU A 68 -2.91 -6.41 2.52
C LEU A 68 -1.63 -5.67 2.96
N LEU A 69 -1.34 -4.51 2.36
CA LEU A 69 -0.24 -3.64 2.79
C LEU A 69 -0.52 -3.07 4.18
N VAL A 70 -1.70 -2.50 4.37
CA VAL A 70 -2.08 -1.79 5.60
C VAL A 70 -2.18 -2.75 6.79
N GLU A 71 -2.69 -3.97 6.59
CA GLU A 71 -2.73 -5.02 7.61
C GLU A 71 -1.34 -5.41 8.10
N GLU A 72 -0.36 -5.55 7.19
CA GLU A 72 1.03 -5.84 7.59
C GLU A 72 1.63 -4.70 8.43
N LEU A 73 1.42 -3.46 8.02
CA LEU A 73 1.91 -2.28 8.76
C LEU A 73 1.20 -2.12 10.11
N LEU A 74 -0.10 -2.37 10.17
CA LEU A 74 -0.90 -2.36 11.38
C LEU A 74 -0.42 -3.42 12.37
N ASP A 75 -0.16 -4.64 11.90
CA ASP A 75 0.38 -5.71 12.72
C ASP A 75 1.78 -5.39 13.24
N GLY A 76 2.62 -4.72 12.44
CA GLY A 76 3.90 -4.17 12.87
C GLY A 76 3.77 -3.17 14.02
N LEU A 77 2.90 -2.16 13.85
CA LEU A 77 2.60 -1.13 14.86
C LEU A 77 2.03 -1.72 16.16
N ARG A 78 1.17 -2.73 16.07
CA ARG A 78 0.60 -3.41 17.24
C ARG A 78 1.64 -4.21 18.02
N LYS A 79 2.63 -4.80 17.33
CA LYS A 79 3.73 -5.54 17.96
C LYS A 79 4.76 -4.62 18.60
N ASP A 80 5.10 -3.53 17.93
CA ASP A 80 6.06 -2.54 18.41
C ASP A 80 5.56 -1.12 18.09
N PRO A 81 4.99 -0.40 19.08
CA PRO A 81 4.57 0.99 18.88
C PRO A 81 5.70 1.92 18.44
N ALA A 82 6.98 1.56 18.64
CA ALA A 82 8.10 2.34 18.12
C ALA A 82 8.21 2.32 16.59
N GLU A 83 7.49 1.42 15.90
CA GLU A 83 7.34 1.46 14.44
C GLU A 83 6.67 2.75 13.95
N ILE A 84 6.02 3.53 14.82
CA ILE A 84 5.51 4.86 14.46
C ILE A 84 6.61 5.87 14.14
N ARG A 85 7.86 5.61 14.54
CA ARG A 85 8.98 6.50 14.21
C ARG A 85 9.15 6.57 12.69
N PRO A 86 9.24 7.78 12.10
CA PRO A 86 9.19 7.94 10.64
C PRO A 86 10.16 7.04 9.85
N HIS A 87 11.41 6.87 10.31
CA HIS A 87 12.41 6.01 9.68
C HIS A 87 12.05 4.52 9.74
N ARG A 88 11.51 4.06 10.87
CA ARG A 88 11.10 2.66 11.05
C ARG A 88 9.88 2.36 10.19
N PHE A 89 8.89 3.24 10.26
CA PHE A 89 7.71 3.16 9.41
C PHE A 89 8.08 3.17 7.92
N ALA A 90 8.96 4.08 7.49
CA ALA A 90 9.42 4.16 6.10
C ALA A 90 10.13 2.87 5.66
N ARG A 91 10.99 2.30 6.50
CA ARG A 91 11.67 1.03 6.25
C ARG A 91 10.68 -0.12 6.09
N SER A 92 9.80 -0.30 7.07
CA SER A 92 8.80 -1.37 7.09
C SER A 92 7.85 -1.27 5.90
N LYS A 93 7.38 -0.05 5.58
CA LYS A 93 6.58 0.22 4.38
C LYS A 93 7.34 -0.08 3.09
N PHE A 94 8.61 0.32 2.99
CA PHE A 94 9.41 0.06 1.80
C PHE A 94 9.54 -1.44 1.52
N LEU A 95 9.86 -2.24 2.54
CA LEU A 95 9.93 -3.69 2.43
C LEU A 95 8.57 -4.30 2.03
N ALA A 96 7.49 -3.90 2.70
CA ALA A 96 6.15 -4.41 2.44
C ALA A 96 5.65 -4.09 1.02
N VAL A 97 5.95 -2.88 0.51
CA VAL A 97 5.60 -2.47 -0.85
C VAL A 97 6.37 -3.27 -1.89
N HIS A 98 7.67 -3.54 -1.69
CA HIS A 98 8.49 -4.28 -2.65
C HIS A 98 8.11 -5.76 -2.76
N GLN A 99 7.46 -6.33 -1.74
CA GLN A 99 6.91 -7.69 -1.79
C GLN A 99 5.61 -7.78 -2.60
N ARG A 100 5.01 -6.64 -2.99
CA ARG A 100 3.69 -6.57 -3.64
C ARG A 100 3.78 -5.80 -4.96
N PRO A 101 3.96 -6.48 -6.11
CA PRO A 101 4.20 -5.82 -7.40
C PRO A 101 3.13 -4.79 -7.81
N LEU A 102 1.86 -5.03 -7.50
CA LEU A 102 0.78 -4.08 -7.80
C LEU A 102 0.83 -2.83 -6.92
N THR A 103 1.17 -2.99 -5.64
CA THR A 103 1.41 -1.87 -4.71
C THR A 103 2.63 -1.07 -5.14
N MET A 104 3.71 -1.74 -5.55
CA MET A 104 4.92 -1.09 -6.08
C MET A 104 4.60 -0.29 -7.34
N ALA A 105 3.82 -0.86 -8.26
CA ALA A 105 3.37 -0.19 -9.47
C ALA A 105 2.54 1.08 -9.17
N LEU A 106 1.70 1.04 -8.14
CA LEU A 106 0.98 2.23 -7.65
C LEU A 106 1.94 3.27 -7.08
N ALA A 107 2.92 2.84 -6.28
CA ALA A 107 3.88 3.74 -5.62
C ALA A 107 4.75 4.51 -6.62
N ILE A 108 5.22 3.87 -7.70
CA ILE A 108 6.03 4.51 -8.74
C ILE A 108 5.21 5.14 -9.88
N GLY A 109 3.88 5.04 -9.82
CA GLY A 109 3.00 5.59 -10.85
C GLY A 109 3.16 4.92 -12.22
N ASN A 110 3.32 3.59 -12.26
CA ASN A 110 3.52 2.84 -13.51
C ASN A 110 2.26 2.90 -14.42
N VAL A 111 2.27 3.85 -15.35
CA VAL A 111 1.15 4.12 -16.30
C VAL A 111 0.93 2.97 -17.28
N GLU A 112 1.99 2.25 -17.65
CA GLU A 112 1.88 1.14 -18.60
C GLU A 112 1.07 -0.02 -17.99
N LEU A 113 1.37 -0.36 -16.74
CA LEU A 113 0.70 -1.42 -16.01
C LEU A 113 -0.73 -1.01 -15.59
N LEU A 114 -0.90 0.20 -15.03
CA LEU A 114 -2.15 0.62 -14.39
C LEU A 114 -3.12 1.37 -15.32
N GLY A 115 -2.64 1.96 -16.41
CA GLY A 115 -3.46 2.76 -17.32
C GLY A 115 -4.28 3.83 -16.60
N LYS A 116 -5.58 3.89 -16.89
CA LYS A 116 -6.52 4.87 -16.31
C LYS A 116 -6.82 4.69 -14.82
N LEU A 117 -6.44 3.55 -14.21
CA LEU A 117 -6.63 3.33 -12.77
C LEU A 117 -5.82 4.31 -11.91
N ARG A 118 -4.71 4.83 -12.46
CA ARG A 118 -3.87 5.84 -11.79
C ARG A 118 -4.65 7.13 -11.52
N GLU A 119 -5.40 7.58 -12.51
CA GLU A 119 -6.13 8.85 -12.48
C GLU A 119 -7.51 8.70 -11.83
N GLY A 120 -7.89 7.46 -11.51
CA GLY A 120 -9.15 7.14 -10.87
C GLY A 120 -9.16 7.37 -9.35
N PRO A 121 -10.33 7.17 -8.72
CA PRO A 121 -10.53 7.42 -7.29
C PRO A 121 -9.63 6.62 -6.35
N VAL A 122 -9.04 5.51 -6.80
CA VAL A 122 -8.14 4.69 -5.99
C VAL A 122 -6.79 5.38 -5.81
N GLY A 123 -6.14 5.79 -6.90
CA GLY A 123 -4.85 6.49 -6.84
C GLY A 123 -4.93 7.76 -5.99
N GLN A 124 -6.02 8.52 -6.13
CA GLN A 124 -6.26 9.71 -5.32
C GLN A 124 -6.41 9.40 -3.82
N LYS A 125 -7.15 8.34 -3.45
CA LYS A 125 -7.35 7.95 -2.05
C LYS A 125 -6.06 7.49 -1.37
N GLU A 126 -5.22 6.74 -2.09
CA GLU A 126 -3.91 6.31 -1.57
C GLU A 126 -2.98 7.52 -1.29
N LEU A 127 -2.97 8.49 -2.20
CA LEU A 127 -2.22 9.74 -2.01
C LEU A 127 -2.72 10.51 -0.77
N LEU A 128 -4.03 10.64 -0.62
CA LEU A 128 -4.65 11.30 0.54
C LEU A 128 -4.40 10.57 1.86
N ALA A 129 -4.36 9.23 1.87
CA ALA A 129 -4.01 8.46 3.06
C ALA A 129 -2.56 8.74 3.47
N ALA A 130 -1.64 8.77 2.49
CA ALA A 130 -0.24 9.10 2.74
C ALA A 130 -0.05 10.54 3.25
N ASP A 131 -0.83 11.52 2.77
CA ASP A 131 -0.81 12.91 3.25
C ASP A 131 -1.19 12.98 4.73
N ARG A 132 -2.33 12.39 5.07
CA ARG A 132 -2.84 12.38 6.46
C ARG A 132 -1.87 11.72 7.44
N SER A 133 -1.16 10.66 7.04
CA SER A 133 -0.15 10.04 7.89
C SER A 133 1.03 10.97 8.19
N LEU A 134 1.55 11.71 7.21
CA LEU A 134 2.67 12.64 7.39
C LEU A 134 2.27 13.90 8.16
N GLU A 135 1.06 14.42 7.91
CA GLU A 135 0.49 15.51 8.70
C GLU A 135 0.29 15.11 10.16
N MET A 136 -0.18 13.89 10.42
CA MET A 136 -0.29 13.33 11.77
C MET A 136 1.08 13.24 12.44
N MET A 137 2.10 12.70 11.77
CA MET A 137 3.47 12.65 12.31
C MET A 137 4.02 14.06 12.65
N THR A 138 3.69 15.06 11.83
CA THR A 138 4.04 16.47 12.09
C THR A 138 3.34 16.99 13.34
N ARG A 139 2.02 16.78 13.47
CA ARG A 139 1.22 17.22 14.63
C ARG A 139 1.70 16.60 15.94
N HIS A 140 2.15 15.34 15.93
CA HIS A 140 2.70 14.66 17.11
C HIS A 140 4.18 14.95 17.36
N GLY A 141 4.80 15.84 16.59
CA GLY A 141 6.20 16.26 16.78
C GLY A 141 7.22 15.15 16.45
N LEU A 142 6.84 14.18 15.61
CA LEU A 142 7.74 13.12 15.14
C LEU A 142 8.63 13.59 13.99
N LEU A 143 8.30 14.73 13.39
CA LEU A 143 9.03 15.35 12.30
C LEU A 143 9.55 16.74 12.70
N ARG A 144 10.67 17.14 12.10
CA ARG A 144 11.31 18.44 12.30
C ARG A 144 10.41 19.60 11.87
N ALA A 145 10.36 20.65 12.69
CA ALA A 145 9.57 21.84 12.39
C ALA A 145 10.32 22.87 11.54
N ASP A 146 11.64 22.77 11.42
CA ASP A 146 12.50 23.75 10.75
C ASP A 146 12.65 23.51 9.23
N ILE A 147 12.04 22.44 8.71
CA ILE A 147 12.16 22.07 7.29
C ILE A 147 10.98 22.68 6.50
N PRO A 148 11.24 23.58 5.55
CA PRO A 148 10.19 24.10 4.68
C PRO A 148 9.53 22.98 3.89
N ASN A 149 8.20 22.95 3.87
CA ASN A 149 7.42 21.96 3.12
C ASN A 149 7.84 20.50 3.42
N ILE A 150 8.04 20.17 4.70
CA ILE A 150 8.58 18.86 5.12
C ILE A 150 7.86 17.65 4.51
N VAL A 151 6.53 17.71 4.35
CA VAL A 151 5.73 16.65 3.71
C VAL A 151 6.20 16.41 2.27
N TYR A 152 6.41 17.47 1.50
CA TYR A 152 6.94 17.38 0.13
C TYR A 152 8.37 16.85 0.12
N ALA A 153 9.26 17.42 0.94
CA ALA A 153 10.66 17.03 0.99
C ALA A 153 10.85 15.54 1.36
N MET A 154 10.09 15.07 2.35
CA MET A 154 10.11 13.68 2.78
C MET A 154 9.56 12.73 1.71
N ARG A 155 8.51 13.14 0.99
CA ARG A 155 7.97 12.38 -0.15
C ARG A 155 8.96 12.31 -1.30
N ALA A 156 9.58 13.42 -1.67
CA ALA A 156 10.58 13.46 -2.74
C ALA A 156 11.77 12.55 -2.41
N ALA A 157 12.28 12.64 -1.17
CA ALA A 157 13.33 11.75 -0.69
C ALA A 157 12.89 10.29 -0.80
N SER A 158 11.72 9.92 -0.28
CA SER A 158 11.20 8.55 -0.31
C SER A 158 10.99 8.04 -1.75
N ALA A 159 10.40 8.85 -2.63
CA ALA A 159 10.10 8.49 -4.01
C ALA A 159 11.36 8.12 -4.80
N GLY A 160 12.48 8.82 -4.55
CA GLY A 160 13.78 8.48 -5.12
C GLY A 160 14.18 7.02 -4.85
N PHE A 161 14.00 6.52 -3.63
CA PHE A 161 14.32 5.13 -3.28
C PHE A 161 13.43 4.12 -4.01
N TYR A 162 12.14 4.41 -4.22
CA TYR A 162 11.25 3.52 -4.97
C TYR A 162 11.59 3.52 -6.47
N LEU A 163 11.95 4.67 -7.04
CA LEU A 163 12.26 4.80 -8.47
C LEU A 163 13.64 4.26 -8.84
N LEU A 164 14.66 4.44 -7.98
CA LEU A 164 16.03 3.99 -8.25
C LEU A 164 16.12 2.49 -8.52
N GLY A 165 15.27 1.66 -7.90
CA GLY A 165 15.21 0.23 -8.20
C GLY A 165 14.67 -0.12 -9.58
N THR A 166 14.12 0.85 -10.32
CA THR A 166 13.53 0.66 -11.66
C THR A 166 14.42 1.18 -12.79
N VAL A 167 15.53 1.85 -12.45
CA VAL A 167 16.45 2.46 -13.42
C VAL A 167 17.80 1.78 -13.30
N ASP A 168 18.34 1.30 -14.42
CA ASP A 168 19.73 0.85 -14.47
C ASP A 168 20.64 2.09 -14.52
N LEU A 169 21.29 2.37 -13.41
CA LEU A 169 22.24 3.47 -13.26
C LEU A 169 23.70 2.98 -13.24
N GLY A 170 23.97 1.69 -13.48
CA GLY A 170 25.31 1.12 -13.34
C GLY A 170 25.88 1.18 -11.92
N LEU A 171 25.02 1.34 -10.91
CA LEU A 171 25.41 1.29 -9.50
C LEU A 171 25.52 -0.17 -9.03
N GLU A 172 26.39 -0.44 -8.06
CA GLU A 172 26.41 -1.75 -7.39
C GLU A 172 25.00 -2.08 -6.85
N SER A 173 24.55 -3.30 -7.14
CA SER A 173 23.22 -3.74 -6.73
C SER A 173 23.18 -3.99 -5.22
N LEU A 174 22.63 -3.03 -4.47
CA LEU A 174 22.27 -3.25 -3.08
C LEU A 174 21.07 -4.21 -3.00
N ASP A 175 21.10 -5.12 -2.03
CA ASP A 175 19.93 -5.94 -1.72
C ASP A 175 18.76 -5.07 -1.22
N LEU A 176 17.58 -5.68 -1.12
CA LEU A 176 16.39 -4.95 -0.69
C LEU A 176 16.48 -4.41 0.76
N SER A 177 17.12 -5.15 1.67
CA SER A 177 17.28 -4.73 3.06
C SER A 177 18.22 -3.54 3.17
N ALA A 178 19.37 -3.58 2.49
CA ALA A 178 20.35 -2.50 2.46
C ALA A 178 19.75 -1.20 1.90
N ARG A 179 18.90 -1.29 0.86
CA ARG A 179 18.15 -0.13 0.35
C ARG A 179 17.13 0.40 1.36
N ALA A 180 16.43 -0.49 2.06
CA ALA A 180 15.49 -0.10 3.12
C ALA A 180 16.22 0.57 4.29
N ASP A 181 17.41 0.08 4.67
CA ASP A 181 18.26 0.65 5.70
C ASP A 181 18.79 2.02 5.30
N ALA A 182 19.19 2.20 4.04
CA ALA A 182 19.59 3.50 3.49
C ALA A 182 18.44 4.53 3.49
N LEU A 183 17.23 4.11 3.13
CA LEU A 183 16.03 4.94 3.24
C LEU A 183 15.79 5.32 4.71
N ALA A 184 15.78 4.34 5.62
CA ALA A 184 15.55 4.58 7.05
C ALA A 184 16.58 5.58 7.61
N HIS A 185 17.86 5.38 7.30
CA HIS A 185 18.93 6.28 7.70
C HIS A 185 18.68 7.71 7.19
N THR A 186 18.35 7.84 5.90
CA THR A 186 18.03 9.14 5.30
C THR A 186 16.86 9.81 6.01
N ILE A 187 15.77 9.08 6.26
CA ILE A 187 14.59 9.63 6.94
C ILE A 187 14.92 10.08 8.37
N ARG A 188 15.65 9.25 9.13
CA ARG A 188 16.03 9.54 10.51
C ARG A 188 16.83 10.82 10.62
N HIS A 189 17.85 10.99 9.76
CA HIS A 189 18.78 12.11 9.88
C HIS A 189 18.29 13.38 9.19
N ALA A 190 17.47 13.25 8.13
CA ALA A 190 16.95 14.40 7.42
C ALA A 190 15.69 14.99 8.07
N PHE A 191 14.76 14.16 8.58
CA PHE A 191 13.41 14.62 8.90
C PHE A 191 12.98 14.46 10.35
N GLU A 192 13.67 13.65 11.17
CA GLU A 192 13.31 13.46 12.58
C GLU A 192 14.05 14.41 13.53
N PRO A 193 13.45 14.79 14.66
CA PRO A 193 14.17 15.47 15.74
C PRO A 193 15.35 14.62 16.25
N ALA A 194 16.42 15.27 16.68
CA ALA A 194 17.64 14.59 17.16
C ALA A 194 17.42 13.78 18.46
N GLY A 195 16.49 14.23 19.31
CA GLY A 195 16.14 13.56 20.57
C GLY A 195 15.11 12.44 20.38
N GLU A 196 14.94 11.61 21.41
CA GLU A 196 13.84 10.65 21.42
C GLU A 196 12.49 11.38 21.59
N PRO A 197 11.48 11.07 20.76
CA PRO A 197 10.15 11.64 20.93
C PRO A 197 9.57 11.26 22.30
N ARG A 198 8.67 12.10 22.82
CA ARG A 198 7.97 11.78 24.07
C ARG A 198 7.16 10.50 23.89
N LYS A 199 7.26 9.58 24.86
CA LYS A 199 6.54 8.29 24.83
C LYS A 199 5.03 8.47 24.63
N GLU A 200 4.44 9.48 25.26
CA GLU A 200 3.03 9.83 25.13
C GLU A 200 2.66 10.25 23.71
N ALA A 201 3.49 11.08 23.07
CA ALA A 201 3.28 11.51 21.68
C ALA A 201 3.42 10.33 20.71
N MET A 202 4.37 9.43 20.94
CA MET A 202 4.50 8.20 20.15
C MET A 202 3.29 7.28 20.31
N ALA A 203 2.82 7.07 21.55
CA ALA A 203 1.65 6.24 21.81
C ALA A 203 0.38 6.83 21.18
N ALA A 204 0.19 8.15 21.28
CA ALA A 204 -0.93 8.85 20.66
C ALA A 204 -0.89 8.77 19.13
N ALA A 205 0.28 9.01 18.52
CA ALA A 205 0.47 8.88 17.07
C ALA A 205 0.23 7.45 16.58
N ALA A 206 0.72 6.45 17.32
CA ALA A 206 0.53 5.04 16.98
C ALA A 206 -0.95 4.66 17.05
N ALA A 207 -1.66 5.05 18.11
CA ALA A 207 -3.08 4.80 18.25
C ALA A 207 -3.90 5.48 17.13
N GLU A 208 -3.57 6.73 16.79
CA GLU A 208 -4.23 7.45 15.70
C GLU A 208 -4.01 6.76 14.34
N LEU A 209 -2.77 6.32 14.05
CA LEU A 209 -2.47 5.62 12.80
C LEU A 209 -3.17 4.26 12.72
N CYS A 210 -3.21 3.51 13.83
CA CYS A 210 -3.95 2.26 13.91
C CYS A 210 -5.44 2.46 13.59
N ALA A 211 -6.08 3.48 14.16
CA ALA A 211 -7.47 3.79 13.89
C ALA A 211 -7.72 4.14 12.41
N VAL A 212 -6.84 4.96 11.81
CA VAL A 212 -6.91 5.28 10.37
C VAL A 212 -6.80 4.02 9.50
N PHE A 213 -5.92 3.10 9.86
CA PHE A 213 -5.74 1.83 9.15
C PHE A 213 -6.95 0.92 9.29
N GLU A 214 -7.51 0.77 10.49
CA GLU A 214 -8.71 -0.01 10.74
C GLU A 214 -9.91 0.51 9.95
N ASP A 215 -10.12 1.84 9.96
CA ASP A 215 -11.18 2.49 9.18
C ASP A 215 -11.02 2.27 7.67
N LEU A 216 -9.79 2.37 7.16
CA LEU A 216 -9.49 2.12 5.75
C LEU A 216 -9.79 0.67 5.37
N ILE A 217 -9.33 -0.30 6.19
CA ILE A 217 -9.57 -1.72 5.98
C ILE A 217 -11.07 -2.00 5.96
N ALA A 218 -11.82 -1.50 6.96
CA ALA A 218 -13.27 -1.69 7.05
C ALA A 218 -14.00 -1.08 5.85
N CYS A 219 -13.64 0.14 5.45
CA CYS A 219 -14.21 0.82 4.29
C CYS A 219 -13.97 0.03 3.00
N TYR A 220 -12.74 -0.43 2.78
CA TYR A 220 -12.37 -1.14 1.56
C TYR A 220 -13.00 -2.55 1.51
N ARG A 221 -13.00 -3.31 2.61
CA ARG A 221 -13.67 -4.61 2.67
C ARG A 221 -15.15 -4.49 2.39
N LYS A 222 -15.83 -3.51 3.01
CA LYS A 222 -17.25 -3.22 2.73
C LYS A 222 -17.46 -2.91 1.24
N TRP A 223 -16.59 -2.11 0.63
CA TRP A 223 -16.72 -1.77 -0.78
C TRP A 223 -16.50 -2.97 -1.71
N ILE A 224 -15.53 -3.84 -1.40
CA ILE A 224 -15.17 -5.00 -2.23
C ILE A 224 -16.22 -6.11 -2.14
N TYR A 225 -16.68 -6.43 -0.92
CA TYR A 225 -17.46 -7.65 -0.65
C TYR A 225 -18.95 -7.41 -0.35
N ALA A 226 -19.47 -6.18 -0.47
CA ALA A 226 -20.89 -5.88 -0.21
C ALA A 226 -21.92 -6.62 -1.10
N ALA A 227 -21.48 -7.30 -2.16
CA ALA A 227 -22.33 -8.00 -3.11
C ALA A 227 -22.39 -9.53 -2.89
N GLU A 228 -21.72 -10.09 -1.86
CA GLU A 228 -21.83 -11.52 -1.58
C GLU A 228 -23.20 -11.85 -0.97
N PRO A 229 -24.07 -12.63 -1.66
CA PRO A 229 -25.20 -13.25 -0.98
C PRO A 229 -24.64 -14.31 -0.04
N GLY A 230 -25.09 -14.29 1.21
CA GLY A 230 -24.82 -15.35 2.18
C GLY A 230 -25.34 -16.72 1.75
#